data_AF-A0A498JDA9-F1
#
_entry.id   AF-A0A498JDA9-F1
#
_cell.length_a   1.000
_cell.length_b   1.000
_cell.length_c   1.000
_cell.angle_alpha   90.00
_cell.angle_beta   90.00
_cell.angle_gamma   90.00
#
_symmetry.space_group_name_H-M   'P 1'
#
loop_
_entity.id
_entity.type
_entity.pdbx_description
1 polymer ?
#
loop_
_entity_poly.entity_id
_entity_poly.type
_entity_poly.pdbx_seq_one_letter_code
_entity_poly.pdbx_strand_id
1 'polypeptide(L)'
;MGIDLVAGGKSKKMKRTGPRSDDIYLKLLAQLYCFVVRRTRSKSNAVILKCLFMRKVNKTPLSLSRLIKYMQGKDNKIAVVVGTVTDDIRVYEVP
;
A
#
# COMPACT_ATOMS: atom_id res chain seq x y z
N MET A 1 42.65 7.79 11.62
CA MET A 1 41.72 8.33 12.64
C MET A 1 40.55 7.36 12.76
N GLY A 2 40.40 6.69 13.90
CA GLY A 2 39.29 5.75 14.13
C GLY A 2 38.00 6.52 14.35
N ILE A 3 37.02 6.30 13.47
CA ILE A 3 35.70 6.94 13.64
C ILE A 3 34.86 5.99 14.49
N ASP A 4 34.54 6.40 15.72
CA ASP A 4 33.63 5.67 16.59
C ASP A 4 32.20 5.80 16.06
N LEU A 5 31.75 4.78 15.33
CA LEU A 5 30.42 4.73 14.74
C LEU A 5 29.61 3.63 15.42
N VAL A 6 28.70 4.02 16.31
CA VAL A 6 27.75 3.16 17.05
C VAL A 6 27.04 2.11 16.17
N ALA A 7 26.85 2.40 14.88
CA ALA A 7 26.12 1.54 13.93
C ALA A 7 26.87 1.23 12.62
N GLY A 8 28.20 1.38 12.60
CA GLY A 8 29.01 0.91 11.47
C GLY A 8 28.68 1.57 10.12
N GLY A 9 28.60 2.91 10.06
CA GLY A 9 28.62 3.71 8.83
C GLY A 9 27.55 3.41 7.76
N LYS A 10 27.72 2.33 6.97
CA LYS A 10 26.88 1.96 5.81
C LYS A 10 25.71 1.08 6.23
N SER A 11 24.60 1.71 6.65
CA SER A 11 23.35 0.98 6.92
C SER A 11 22.68 0.49 5.62
N LYS A 12 22.50 -0.83 5.51
CA LYS A 12 21.79 -1.43 4.37
C LYS A 12 20.29 -1.19 4.50
N LYS A 13 19.71 -0.46 3.55
CA LYS A 13 18.25 -0.26 3.48
C LYS A 13 17.58 -1.49 2.86
N MET A 14 17.06 -2.38 3.70
CA MET A 14 16.28 -3.55 3.26
C MET A 14 14.84 -3.18 2.95
N LYS A 15 14.62 -2.33 1.94
CA LYS A 15 13.28 -1.93 1.48
C LYS A 15 13.25 -1.84 -0.05
N ARG A 16 12.06 -2.04 -0.61
CA ARG A 16 11.84 -1.87 -2.04
C ARG A 16 11.75 -0.39 -2.38
N THR A 17 12.53 0.04 -3.36
CA THR A 17 12.53 1.40 -3.90
C THR A 17 11.59 1.59 -5.10
N GLY A 18 11.12 0.49 -5.70
CA GLY A 18 10.17 0.48 -6.80
C GLY A 18 9.46 -0.87 -6.96
N PRO A 19 8.43 -0.92 -7.84
CA PRO A 19 7.75 -2.16 -8.18
C PRO A 19 8.69 -3.10 -8.97
N ARG A 20 8.61 -4.41 -8.72
CA ARG A 20 9.35 -5.41 -9.56
C ARG A 20 8.64 -5.70 -10.87
N SER A 21 7.32 -5.59 -10.86
CA SER A 21 6.46 -6.13 -11.92
C SER A 21 6.70 -5.40 -13.22
N ASP A 22 6.54 -6.10 -14.34
CA ASP A 22 6.67 -5.51 -15.68
C ASP A 22 5.40 -4.85 -16.20
N ASP A 23 4.30 -4.96 -15.46
CA ASP A 23 3.04 -4.27 -15.72
C ASP A 23 3.23 -2.75 -15.82
N ILE A 24 2.90 -2.21 -16.99
CA ILE A 24 3.02 -0.79 -17.35
C ILE A 24 2.07 0.06 -16.50
N TYR A 25 0.84 -0.41 -16.25
CA TYR A 25 -0.14 0.34 -15.47
C TYR A 25 0.30 0.50 -14.02
N LEU A 26 0.87 -0.56 -13.43
CA LEU A 26 1.42 -0.50 -12.08
C LEU A 26 2.62 0.46 -12.00
N LYS A 27 3.49 0.49 -13.02
CA LYS A 27 4.65 1.40 -13.08
C LYS A 27 4.19 2.86 -13.17
N LEU A 28 3.20 3.17 -14.02
CA LEU A 28 2.64 4.51 -14.15
C LEU A 28 1.95 4.98 -12.86
N LEU A 29 1.15 4.11 -12.24
CA LEU A 29 0.48 4.41 -10.97
C LEU A 29 1.49 4.68 -9.85
N ALA A 30 2.55 3.88 -9.77
CA ALA A 30 3.65 4.08 -8.84
C ALA A 30 4.38 5.42 -9.06
N GLN A 31 4.60 5.82 -10.31
CA GLN A 31 5.22 7.11 -10.63
C GLN A 31 4.33 8.29 -10.20
N LEU A 32 3.02 8.21 -10.45
CA LEU A 32 2.06 9.23 -10.04
C LEU A 32 2.05 9.39 -8.51
N TYR A 33 1.94 8.28 -7.76
CA TYR A 33 1.98 8.35 -6.29
C TYR A 33 3.33 8.84 -5.77
N CYS A 34 4.45 8.52 -6.43
CA CYS A 34 5.76 9.05 -6.07
C CYS A 34 5.80 10.59 -6.22
N PHE A 35 5.25 11.11 -7.32
CA PHE A 35 5.12 12.56 -7.54
C PHE A 35 4.25 13.23 -6.48
N VAL A 36 3.05 12.69 -6.23
CA VAL A 36 2.08 13.25 -5.27
C VAL A 36 2.63 13.23 -3.85
N VAL A 37 3.28 12.15 -3.41
CA VAL A 37 3.87 12.03 -2.07
C VAL A 37 4.97 13.08 -1.85
N ARG A 38 5.83 13.29 -2.86
CA ARG A 38 6.90 14.29 -2.78
C ARG A 38 6.37 15.72 -2.68
N ARG A 39 5.25 16.03 -3.35
CA ARG A 39 4.68 17.39 -3.39
C ARG A 39 3.77 17.69 -2.20
N THR A 40 2.95 16.73 -1.79
CA THR A 40 1.85 16.98 -0.83
C THR A 40 2.22 16.62 0.61
N ARG A 41 3.29 15.84 0.83
CA ARG A 41 3.71 15.33 2.15
C ARG A 41 2.60 14.60 2.95
N SER A 42 1.56 14.10 2.28
CA SER A 42 0.48 13.35 2.92
C SER A 42 0.94 11.95 3.35
N LYS A 43 0.69 11.60 4.62
CA LYS A 43 1.04 10.29 5.18
C LYS A 43 0.25 9.14 4.53
N SER A 44 -1.01 9.35 4.18
CA SER A 44 -1.85 8.30 3.56
C SER A 44 -1.28 7.86 2.20
N ASN A 45 -0.88 8.83 1.36
CA ASN A 45 -0.29 8.55 0.05
C ASN A 45 1.06 7.84 0.16
N ALA A 46 1.86 8.14 1.20
CA ALA A 46 3.12 7.45 1.46
C ALA A 46 2.91 5.97 1.81
N VAL A 47 1.84 5.66 2.55
CA VAL A 47 1.44 4.28 2.85
C VAL A 47 0.98 3.55 1.59
N ILE A 48 0.15 4.19 0.75
CA ILE A 48 -0.32 3.61 -0.52
C ILE A 48 0.87 3.28 -1.44
N LEU A 49 1.82 4.21 -1.60
CA LEU A 49 3.02 4.00 -2.41
C LEU A 49 3.85 2.81 -1.90
N LYS A 50 4.01 2.68 -0.57
CA LYS A 50 4.71 1.54 0.04
C LYS A 50 3.99 0.22 -0.29
N CYS A 51 2.67 0.19 -0.21
CA CYS A 51 1.86 -0.97 -0.55
C CYS A 51 1.97 -1.34 -2.03
N LEU A 52 1.97 -0.37 -2.94
CA LEU A 52 2.11 -0.61 -4.39
C LEU A 52 3.42 -1.37 -4.72
N PHE A 53 4.51 -1.08 -4.02
CA PHE A 53 5.81 -1.75 -4.22
C PHE A 53 5.87 -3.18 -3.68
N MET A 54 4.93 -3.59 -2.82
CA MET A 54 4.93 -4.92 -2.23
C MET A 54 4.64 -6.01 -3.27
N ARG A 55 5.12 -7.23 -2.98
CA ARG A 55 4.81 -8.42 -3.79
C ARG A 55 3.34 -8.78 -3.66
N LYS A 56 2.78 -9.48 -4.65
CA LYS A 56 1.38 -9.97 -4.63
C LYS A 56 1.08 -10.81 -3.38
N VAL A 57 2.00 -11.69 -2.97
CA VAL A 57 1.86 -12.52 -1.76
C VAL A 57 1.69 -11.69 -0.48
N ASN A 58 2.25 -10.49 -0.43
CA ASN A 58 2.13 -9.59 0.73
C ASN A 58 0.86 -8.72 0.65
N LYS A 59 0.11 -8.78 -0.46
CA LYS A 59 -1.17 -8.09 -0.65
C LYS A 59 -2.27 -9.14 -0.49
N THR A 60 -2.69 -9.38 0.76
CA THR A 60 -3.73 -10.37 1.04
C THR A 60 -5.07 -9.92 0.46
N PRO A 61 -5.86 -10.84 -0.12
CA PRO A 61 -7.21 -10.54 -0.58
C PRO A 61 -8.11 -10.14 0.60
N LEU A 62 -9.04 -9.22 0.36
CA LEU A 62 -9.99 -8.76 1.36
C LEU A 62 -11.41 -9.11 0.91
N SER A 63 -12.16 -9.83 1.73
CA SER A 63 -13.54 -10.24 1.42
C SER A 63 -14.53 -9.09 1.60
N LEU A 64 -15.61 -9.08 0.81
CA LEU A 64 -16.70 -8.10 0.95
C LEU A 64 -17.30 -8.11 2.36
N SER A 65 -17.49 -9.28 2.97
CA SER A 65 -17.97 -9.42 4.35
C SER A 65 -17.13 -8.68 5.38
N ARG A 66 -15.80 -8.66 5.19
CA ARG A 66 -14.88 -7.90 6.07
C ARG A 66 -14.93 -6.41 5.77
N LEU A 67 -15.03 -6.04 4.49
CA LEU A 67 -15.12 -4.64 4.07
C LEU A 67 -16.35 -3.96 4.68
N ILE A 68 -17.51 -4.61 4.59
CA ILE A 68 -18.77 -4.12 5.17
C ILE A 68 -18.61 -3.89 6.67
N LYS A 69 -18.07 -4.86 7.40
CA LYS A 69 -17.81 -4.72 8.85
C LYS A 69 -16.89 -3.54 9.18
N TYR A 70 -15.87 -3.28 8.36
CA TYR A 70 -14.97 -2.14 8.59
C TYR A 70 -15.58 -0.78 8.25
N MET A 71 -16.60 -0.77 7.39
CA MET A 71 -17.30 0.43 6.93
C MET A 71 -18.55 0.77 7.75
N GLN A 72 -19.00 -0.12 8.63
CA GLN A 72 -20.08 0.18 9.59
C GLN A 72 -19.79 1.47 10.37
N GLY A 73 -20.72 2.43 10.31
CA GLY A 73 -20.63 3.73 10.98
C GLY A 73 -19.68 4.74 10.29
N LYS A 74 -19.30 4.51 9.03
CA LYS A 74 -18.38 5.38 8.26
C LYS A 74 -18.95 5.74 6.88
N ASP A 75 -20.22 6.08 6.83
CA ASP A 75 -20.99 6.22 5.59
C ASP A 75 -20.45 7.30 4.64
N ASN A 76 -19.81 8.35 5.18
CA ASN A 76 -19.23 9.46 4.40
C ASN A 76 -17.75 9.26 4.01
N LYS A 77 -17.18 8.07 4.22
CA LYS A 77 -15.76 7.81 3.95
C LYS A 77 -15.59 6.80 2.82
N ILE A 78 -14.48 6.94 2.09
CA ILE A 78 -14.13 6.02 1.00
C ILE A 78 -13.21 4.92 1.54
N ALA A 79 -13.59 3.67 1.32
CA ALA A 79 -12.71 2.53 1.59
C ALA A 79 -11.66 2.41 0.48
N VAL A 80 -10.37 2.49 0.84
CA VAL A 80 -9.26 2.31 -0.10
C VAL A 80 -8.53 1.02 0.24
N VAL A 81 -8.55 0.05 -0.69
CA VAL A 81 -7.88 -1.24 -0.55
C VAL A 81 -6.82 -1.37 -1.66
N VAL A 82 -5.57 -1.63 -1.26
CA VAL A 82 -4.47 -1.89 -2.20
C VAL A 82 -4.27 -3.40 -2.32
N GLY A 83 -5.14 -4.05 -3.07
CA GLY A 83 -5.18 -5.50 -3.20
C GLY A 83 -6.43 -5.96 -3.94
N THR A 84 -6.63 -7.25 -4.01
CA THR A 84 -7.83 -7.85 -4.61
C THR A 84 -8.96 -7.89 -3.59
N VAL A 85 -10.14 -7.39 -3.97
CA VAL A 85 -11.37 -7.58 -3.22
C VAL A 85 -12.06 -8.83 -3.75
N THR A 86 -12.41 -9.76 -2.87
CA THR A 86 -13.06 -11.03 -3.24
C THR A 86 -14.51 -11.01 -2.82
N ASP A 87 -15.35 -11.54 -3.70
CA ASP A 87 -16.76 -11.77 -3.40
C ASP A 87 -16.94 -12.81 -2.28
N ASP A 88 -18.01 -12.66 -1.49
CA ASP A 88 -18.33 -13.57 -0.39
C ASP A 88 -19.81 -13.95 -0.48
N ILE A 89 -20.05 -15.18 -0.96
CA ILE A 89 -21.38 -15.76 -1.26
C ILE A 89 -22.32 -15.74 -0.04
N ARG A 90 -21.77 -15.63 1.18
CA ARG A 90 -22.55 -15.60 2.42
C ARG A 90 -23.22 -14.25 2.67
N VAL A 91 -22.81 -13.21 1.95
CA VAL A 91 -23.36 -11.86 2.06
C VAL A 91 -24.43 -11.71 0.99
N TYR A 92 -25.68 -11.61 1.42
CA TYR A 92 -26.82 -11.51 0.50
C TYR A 92 -27.06 -10.08 -0.01
N GLU A 93 -26.75 -9.06 0.78
CA GLU A 93 -26.89 -7.66 0.42
C GLU A 93 -25.64 -6.87 0.75
N VAL A 94 -25.20 -6.03 -0.19
CA VAL A 94 -24.07 -5.12 -0.02
C VAL A 94 -24.63 -3.71 0.23
N PRO A 95 -24.37 -3.12 1.41
CA PRO A 95 -24.82 -1.77 1.75
C PRO A 95 -24.00 -0.68 1.03
#